data_AF-A0A5N7CIF7-F1
#
_entry.id   AF-A0A5N7CIF7-F1
#
_cell.length_a   1.000
_cell.length_b   1.000
_cell.length_c   1.000
_cell.angle_alpha   90.00
_cell.angle_beta   90.00
_cell.angle_gamma   90.00
#
_symmetry.space_group_name_H-M   'P 1'
#
loop_
_entity.id
_entity.type
_entity.pdbx_description
1 polymer ?
#
loop_
_entity_poly.entity_id
_entity_poly.type
_entity_poly.pdbx_seq_one_letter_code
_entity_poly.pdbx_strand_id
1 'polypeptide(L)'
;MSSTPAHMDTNVWNTGPNDEHPLSSFWAERFMKVPGDESSGPRKCPAGMKPISTESQCPHKAPEATFAPEDVEGSWIPYGGGPRMRPGRHFAKREINLTAAMMVTLFDCKVLIDVRSLKVDMRGFGFGTLNAAGRVPALIQRQNTDEVDRI
;
A
#
# COMPACT_ATOMS: atom_id res chain seq x y z
N MET A 1 18.52 -8.00 -9.06
CA MET A 1 18.55 -6.59 -8.59
C MET A 1 17.39 -6.43 -7.63
N SER A 2 17.63 -6.03 -6.39
CA SER A 2 16.57 -5.84 -5.40
C SER A 2 15.92 -4.46 -5.59
N SER A 3 14.60 -4.37 -5.43
CA SER A 3 13.87 -3.09 -5.39
C SER A 3 13.95 -2.39 -4.03
N THR A 4 14.46 -3.08 -2.99
CA THR A 4 14.49 -2.57 -1.61
C THR A 4 15.11 -1.17 -1.48
N PRO A 5 16.24 -0.82 -2.13
CA PRO A 5 16.80 0.52 -2.02
C PRO A 5 15.83 1.62 -2.49
N ALA A 6 15.14 1.40 -3.61
CA ALA A 6 14.16 2.36 -4.13
C ALA A 6 12.91 2.43 -3.25
N HIS A 7 12.49 1.31 -2.65
CA HIS A 7 11.34 1.23 -1.75
C HIS A 7 11.61 1.79 -0.34
N MET A 8 12.87 1.98 0.03
CA MET A 8 13.30 2.48 1.35
C MET A 8 14.03 3.84 1.28
N ASP A 9 13.90 4.58 0.18
CA ASP A 9 14.52 5.90 0.03
C ASP A 9 13.70 7.01 0.72
N THR A 10 14.21 7.52 1.83
CA THR A 10 13.58 8.60 2.63
C THR A 10 13.54 9.95 1.92
N ASN A 11 14.24 10.11 0.79
CA ASN A 11 14.16 11.31 -0.04
C ASN A 11 12.97 11.26 -1.01
N VAL A 12 12.44 10.06 -1.28
CA VAL A 12 11.31 9.86 -2.20
C VAL A 12 10.02 9.68 -1.44
N TRP A 13 10.02 8.80 -0.44
CA TRP A 13 8.80 8.35 0.22
C TRP A 13 8.41 9.27 1.36
N ASN A 14 7.14 9.67 1.37
CA ASN A 14 6.56 10.49 2.44
C ASN A 14 6.54 9.71 3.76
N THR A 15 7.06 10.31 4.83
CA THR A 15 7.14 9.76 6.20
C THR A 15 6.17 10.46 7.18
N GLY A 16 5.29 11.32 6.68
CA GLY A 16 4.40 12.16 7.47
C GLY A 16 5.08 13.47 7.92
N PRO A 17 4.32 14.45 8.45
CA PRO A 17 4.82 15.76 8.84
C PRO A 17 5.99 15.75 9.84
N ASN A 18 6.03 14.76 10.73
CA ASN A 18 7.04 14.62 11.79
C ASN A 18 7.76 13.28 11.75
N ASP A 19 7.91 12.68 10.57
CA ASP A 19 8.49 11.33 10.39
C ASP A 19 7.77 10.23 11.20
N GLU A 20 6.48 10.44 11.51
CA GLU A 20 5.63 9.55 12.31
C GLU A 20 5.32 8.21 11.62
N HIS A 21 5.51 8.14 10.31
CA HIS A 21 5.30 6.95 9.48
C HIS A 21 6.59 6.52 8.76
N PRO A 22 7.60 6.03 9.51
CA PRO A 22 8.88 5.60 8.94
C PRO A 22 8.67 4.50 7.88
N LEU A 23 9.59 4.38 6.92
CA LEU A 23 9.45 3.42 5.79
C LEU A 23 9.50 1.96 6.22
N SER A 24 10.08 1.68 7.39
CA SER A 24 10.06 0.35 8.03
C SER A 24 8.71 0.02 8.67
N SER A 25 7.75 0.96 8.69
CA SER A 25 6.42 0.77 9.24
C SER A 25 5.36 0.80 8.13
N PHE A 26 4.36 -0.07 8.30
CA PHE A 26 3.21 -0.08 7.39
C PHE A 26 2.30 1.12 7.66
N TRP A 27 1.95 1.84 6.59
CA TRP A 27 1.03 2.98 6.61
C TRP A 27 0.15 2.87 5.36
N ALA A 28 -1.13 2.53 5.55
CA ALA A 28 -2.04 2.22 4.44
C ALA A 28 -2.36 3.46 3.59
N GLU A 29 -2.48 4.60 4.26
CA GLU A 29 -2.86 5.89 3.70
C GLU A 29 -1.69 6.57 2.97
N ARG A 30 -0.48 6.01 3.00
CA ARG A 30 0.70 6.57 2.32
C ARG A 30 0.44 6.89 0.85
N PHE A 31 -0.41 6.13 0.18
CA PHE A 31 -0.74 6.33 -1.24
C PHE A 31 -1.98 7.19 -1.48
N MET A 32 -2.60 7.73 -0.43
CA MET A 32 -3.78 8.58 -0.52
C MET A 32 -3.40 10.06 -0.49
N LYS A 33 -3.85 10.80 -1.50
CA LYS A 33 -3.86 12.27 -1.50
C LYS A 33 -5.17 12.77 -0.95
N VAL A 34 -5.09 13.57 0.11
CA VAL A 34 -6.22 14.24 0.73
C VAL A 34 -6.23 15.70 0.27
N PRO A 35 -7.33 16.16 -0.36
CA PRO A 35 -7.42 17.55 -0.80
C PRO A 35 -7.33 18.53 0.38
N GLY A 36 -6.46 19.52 0.26
CA GLY A 36 -6.19 20.49 1.33
C GLY A 36 -5.10 20.06 2.31
N ASP A 37 -4.60 18.82 2.23
CA ASP A 37 -3.44 18.36 3.00
C ASP A 37 -2.24 18.14 2.08
N GLU A 38 -1.34 19.12 2.05
CA GLU A 38 -0.10 19.08 1.26
C GLU A 38 0.89 18.02 1.75
N SER A 39 0.71 17.51 2.97
CA SER A 39 1.55 16.46 3.55
C SER A 39 1.05 15.05 3.23
N SER A 40 -0.04 14.92 2.47
CA SER A 40 -0.60 13.64 2.03
C SER A 40 0.04 13.12 0.73
N GLY A 41 -0.21 11.85 0.41
CA GLY A 41 0.30 11.19 -0.79
C GLY A 41 1.69 10.56 -0.62
N PRO A 42 2.13 9.73 -1.58
CA PRO A 42 3.26 8.83 -1.37
C PRO A 42 4.61 9.51 -1.57
N ARG A 43 4.67 10.58 -2.35
CA ARG A 43 5.88 11.35 -2.57
C ARG A 43 6.08 12.33 -1.43
N LYS A 44 7.30 12.37 -0.88
CA LYS A 44 7.72 13.41 0.04
C LYS A 44 7.72 14.75 -0.70
N CYS A 45 6.85 15.67 -0.29
CA CYS A 45 6.87 17.03 -0.79
C CYS A 45 8.18 17.69 -0.31
N PRO A 46 9.04 18.20 -1.22
CA PRO A 46 10.15 19.06 -0.81
C PRO A 46 9.58 20.28 -0.10
N ALA A 47 10.15 20.67 1.04
CA ALA A 47 9.78 21.91 1.71
C ALA A 47 9.87 23.08 0.71
N GLY A 48 8.73 23.62 0.28
CA GLY A 48 8.64 24.79 -0.61
C GLY A 48 8.27 24.55 -2.07
N MET A 49 7.91 23.34 -2.51
CA MET A 49 7.39 23.12 -3.87
C MET A 49 5.85 23.06 -3.89
N LYS A 50 5.21 24.10 -4.45
CA LYS A 50 3.77 24.09 -4.72
C LYS A 50 3.45 23.08 -5.83
N PRO A 51 2.54 22.12 -5.62
CA PRO A 51 2.09 21.25 -6.70
C PRO A 51 1.30 22.04 -7.75
N ILE A 52 1.48 21.69 -9.03
CA ILE A 52 0.58 22.10 -10.11
C ILE A 52 -0.78 21.45 -9.82
N SER A 53 -1.79 22.28 -9.59
CA SER A 53 -3.17 21.86 -9.47
C SER A 53 -3.69 21.40 -10.83
N THR A 54 -3.80 20.10 -11.05
CA THR A 54 -4.62 19.58 -12.15
C THR A 54 -6.07 19.66 -11.70
N GLU A 55 -6.70 20.81 -11.97
CA GLU A 55 -8.13 20.99 -11.75
C GLU A 55 -8.92 19.99 -12.63
N SER A 56 -9.64 19.08 -11.98
CA SER A 56 -10.74 18.37 -12.61
C SER A 56 -11.99 18.66 -11.80
N GLN A 57 -12.75 19.67 -12.25
CA GLN A 57 -13.98 20.12 -11.59
C GLN A 57 -15.16 19.20 -11.96
N CYS A 58 -15.84 18.68 -10.95
CA CYS A 58 -17.27 18.34 -10.97
C CYS A 58 -17.91 18.96 -9.71
N PRO A 59 -19.06 19.67 -9.77
CA PRO A 59 -19.42 20.63 -8.73
C PRO A 59 -20.01 20.09 -7.41
N HIS A 60 -20.15 18.77 -7.20
CA HIS A 60 -21.04 18.23 -6.13
C HIS A 60 -20.48 17.07 -5.29
N LYS A 61 -19.16 16.95 -5.11
CA LYS A 61 -18.60 16.08 -4.07
C LYS A 61 -17.60 16.85 -3.22
N ALA A 62 -17.70 16.70 -1.89
CA ALA A 62 -16.59 17.03 -1.00
C ALA A 62 -15.32 16.38 -1.58
N PRO A 63 -14.17 17.05 -1.53
CA PRO A 63 -13.03 16.62 -2.30
C PRO A 63 -12.51 15.30 -1.70
N GLU A 64 -12.76 14.21 -2.43
CA GLU A 64 -12.61 12.83 -1.99
C GLU A 64 -11.13 12.43 -2.06
N ALA A 65 -10.62 11.73 -1.03
CA ALA A 65 -9.24 11.27 -1.03
C ALA A 65 -8.97 10.38 -2.25
N THR A 66 -7.87 10.65 -2.97
CA THR A 66 -7.56 9.98 -4.24
C THR A 66 -6.31 9.13 -4.09
N PHE A 67 -6.35 7.90 -4.62
CA PHE A 67 -5.18 7.00 -4.65
C PHE A 67 -4.22 7.42 -5.76
N ALA A 68 -2.97 7.77 -5.41
CA ALA A 68 -2.03 8.44 -6.33
C ALA A 68 -0.67 7.72 -6.46
N PRO A 69 -0.63 6.45 -6.93
CA PRO A 69 0.63 5.71 -7.13
C PRO A 69 1.53 6.31 -8.23
N GLU A 70 0.98 7.08 -9.16
CA GLU A 70 1.70 7.76 -10.24
C GLU A 70 2.75 8.75 -9.73
N ASP A 71 2.56 9.34 -8.55
CA ASP A 71 3.53 10.29 -7.99
C ASP A 71 4.88 9.64 -7.69
N VAL A 72 4.90 8.34 -7.45
CA VAL A 72 6.10 7.56 -7.13
C VAL A 72 6.49 6.63 -8.27
N GLU A 73 6.07 6.94 -9.51
CA GLU A 73 6.51 6.21 -10.70
C GLU A 73 8.05 6.15 -10.77
N GLY A 74 8.58 4.98 -11.14
CA GLY A 74 10.02 4.70 -11.15
C GLY A 74 10.62 4.34 -9.78
N SER A 75 9.99 4.75 -8.68
CA SER A 75 10.39 4.36 -7.30
C SER A 75 9.53 3.22 -6.76
N TRP A 76 8.26 3.18 -7.15
CA TRP A 76 7.35 2.07 -6.90
C TRP A 76 7.51 0.97 -7.96
N ILE A 77 8.47 0.08 -7.75
CA ILE A 77 8.84 -0.99 -8.70
C ILE A 77 8.62 -2.44 -8.18
N PRO A 78 7.47 -2.80 -7.57
CA PRO A 78 7.25 -4.14 -7.01
C PRO A 78 7.21 -5.25 -8.09
N TYR A 79 6.95 -4.88 -9.35
CA TYR A 79 6.93 -5.80 -10.50
C TYR A 79 8.20 -5.72 -11.36
N GLY A 80 9.25 -5.06 -10.87
CA GLY A 80 10.43 -4.67 -11.65
C GLY A 80 10.16 -3.45 -12.53
N GLY A 81 11.09 -3.16 -13.44
CA GLY A 81 11.01 -2.01 -14.35
C GLY A 81 11.65 -2.28 -15.71
N GLY A 82 11.35 -1.42 -16.68
CA GLY A 82 11.86 -1.51 -18.05
C GLY A 82 11.40 -2.79 -18.79
N PRO A 83 12.20 -3.28 -19.77
CA PRO A 83 11.84 -4.43 -20.60
C PRO A 83 11.64 -5.75 -19.83
N ARG A 84 12.15 -5.84 -18.59
CA ARG A 84 12.03 -7.03 -17.72
C ARG A 84 10.92 -6.89 -16.66
N MET A 85 10.07 -5.88 -16.77
CA MET A 85 8.88 -5.75 -15.93
C MET A 85 7.96 -6.94 -16.13
N ARG A 86 7.38 -7.49 -15.06
CA ARG A 86 6.56 -8.70 -15.15
C ARG A 86 5.32 -8.48 -16.05
N PRO A 87 5.08 -9.33 -17.05
CA PRO A 87 3.91 -9.20 -17.93
C PRO A 87 2.59 -9.41 -17.17
N GLY A 88 2.59 -10.26 -16.13
CA GLY A 88 1.41 -10.56 -15.31
C GLY A 88 1.02 -9.51 -14.26
N ARG A 89 1.66 -8.32 -14.23
CA ARG A 89 1.44 -7.30 -13.17
C ARG A 89 -0.03 -6.88 -13.01
N HIS A 90 -0.75 -6.75 -14.11
CA HIS A 90 -2.16 -6.33 -14.11
C HIS A 90 -3.08 -7.45 -13.60
N PHE A 91 -2.80 -8.68 -14.01
CA PHE A 91 -3.52 -9.85 -13.52
C PHE A 91 -3.28 -10.04 -12.01
N ALA A 92 -2.02 -10.02 -11.56
CA ALA A 92 -1.66 -10.14 -10.16
C ALA A 92 -2.34 -9.08 -9.29
N LYS A 93 -2.34 -7.80 -9.72
CA LYS A 93 -3.03 -6.72 -9.00
C LYS A 93 -4.53 -6.98 -8.86
N ARG A 94 -5.19 -7.46 -9.92
CA ARG A 94 -6.63 -7.77 -9.91
C ARG A 94 -6.94 -8.95 -8.99
N GLU A 95 -6.16 -10.02 -9.05
CA GLU A 95 -6.34 -11.17 -8.16
C GLU A 95 -6.12 -10.79 -6.69
N ILE A 96 -5.05 -10.06 -6.36
CA ILE A 96 -4.78 -9.61 -4.98
C ILE A 96 -5.96 -8.78 -4.45
N ASN A 97 -6.45 -7.82 -5.25
CA ASN A 97 -7.57 -6.98 -4.84
C ASN A 97 -8.86 -7.79 -4.66
N LEU A 98 -9.16 -8.72 -5.58
CA LEU A 98 -10.32 -9.58 -5.48
C LEU A 98 -10.25 -10.48 -4.24
N THR A 99 -9.10 -11.11 -4.01
CA THR A 99 -8.87 -11.94 -2.81
C THR A 99 -9.00 -11.12 -1.54
N ALA A 100 -8.39 -9.94 -1.47
CA ALA A 100 -8.51 -9.06 -0.31
C ALA A 100 -9.96 -8.64 -0.06
N ALA A 101 -10.70 -8.28 -1.11
CA ALA A 101 -12.12 -7.94 -1.00
C ALA A 101 -12.92 -9.13 -0.46
N MET A 102 -12.77 -10.33 -1.02
CA MET A 102 -13.44 -11.55 -0.53
C MET A 102 -13.08 -11.88 0.92
N MET A 103 -11.81 -11.73 1.30
CA MET A 103 -11.35 -11.98 2.67
C MET A 103 -12.03 -11.04 3.66
N VAL A 104 -12.12 -9.75 3.34
CA VAL A 104 -12.72 -8.73 4.21
C VAL A 104 -14.25 -8.84 4.26
N THR A 105 -14.91 -9.22 3.16
CA THR A 105 -16.38 -9.27 3.10
C THR A 105 -16.97 -10.59 3.58
N LEU A 106 -16.23 -11.69 3.50
CA LEU A 106 -16.78 -13.02 3.78
C LEU A 106 -16.21 -13.64 5.06
N PHE A 107 -15.11 -13.13 5.60
CA PHE A 107 -14.41 -13.76 6.71
C PHE A 107 -14.01 -12.77 7.82
N ASP A 108 -14.10 -13.24 9.07
CA ASP A 108 -13.39 -12.67 10.21
C ASP A 108 -12.01 -13.35 10.30
N CYS A 109 -10.95 -12.56 10.14
CA CYS A 109 -9.57 -13.03 10.12
C CYS A 109 -8.81 -12.50 11.33
N LYS A 110 -8.39 -13.39 12.23
CA LYS A 110 -7.65 -13.05 13.45
C LYS A 110 -6.25 -13.66 13.41
N VAL A 111 -5.23 -12.80 13.40
CA VAL A 111 -3.83 -13.24 13.53
C VAL A 111 -3.57 -13.58 15.01
N LEU A 112 -3.11 -14.80 15.28
CA LEU A 112 -2.97 -15.34 16.64
C LEU A 112 -1.61 -15.06 17.29
N ILE A 113 -0.78 -14.26 16.62
CA ILE A 113 0.56 -13.87 17.07
C ILE A 113 0.65 -12.34 17.07
N ASP A 114 1.52 -11.79 17.91
CA ASP A 114 1.85 -10.38 17.86
C ASP A 114 2.50 -10.04 16.51
N VAL A 115 1.79 -9.24 15.71
CA VAL A 115 2.22 -8.81 14.37
C VAL A 115 3.57 -8.07 14.43
N ARG A 116 3.84 -7.35 15.52
CA ARG A 116 5.12 -6.61 15.69
C ARG A 116 6.31 -7.53 15.91
N SER A 117 6.08 -8.77 16.34
CA SER A 117 7.12 -9.78 16.54
C SER A 117 7.51 -10.51 15.24
N LEU A 118 6.73 -10.36 14.17
CA LEU A 118 6.98 -11.02 12.90
C LEU A 118 8.27 -10.50 12.25
N LYS A 119 9.06 -11.44 11.71
CA LYS A 119 10.30 -11.15 10.99
C LYS A 119 10.20 -11.64 9.56
N VAL A 120 10.90 -10.95 8.68
CA VAL A 120 11.04 -11.33 7.28
C VAL A 120 12.15 -12.37 7.13
N ASP A 121 11.91 -13.39 6.32
CA ASP A 121 12.92 -14.36 5.90
C ASP A 121 13.80 -13.79 4.79
N MET A 122 15.04 -13.47 5.15
CA MET A 122 16.00 -12.86 4.22
C MET A 122 16.67 -13.86 3.28
N ARG A 123 16.45 -15.18 3.43
CA ARG A 123 17.06 -16.20 2.54
C ARG A 123 16.63 -16.03 1.07
N GLY A 124 15.41 -15.52 0.85
CA GLY A 124 14.87 -15.22 -0.47
C GLY A 124 15.20 -13.82 -1.00
N PHE A 125 16.10 -13.08 -0.35
CA PHE A 125 16.38 -11.70 -0.72
C PHE A 125 16.85 -11.57 -2.18
N GLY A 126 16.20 -10.67 -2.93
CA GLY A 126 16.49 -10.44 -4.35
C GLY A 126 15.73 -11.34 -5.33
N PHE A 127 14.98 -12.35 -4.86
CA PHE A 127 14.17 -13.25 -5.70
C PHE A 127 12.70 -12.84 -5.83
N GLY A 128 12.31 -11.68 -5.27
CA GLY A 128 10.94 -11.16 -5.34
C GLY A 128 10.40 -10.83 -3.96
N THR A 129 9.13 -11.16 -3.73
CA THR A 129 8.48 -10.99 -2.42
C THR A 129 9.14 -11.89 -1.38
N LEU A 130 9.41 -11.34 -0.20
CA LEU A 130 10.01 -12.08 0.90
C LEU A 130 8.94 -12.80 1.73
N ASN A 131 9.32 -13.95 2.28
CA ASN A 131 8.45 -14.74 3.15
C ASN A 131 8.54 -14.26 4.60
N ALA A 132 7.59 -14.67 5.43
CA ALA A 132 7.76 -14.60 6.88
C ALA A 132 8.82 -15.62 7.33
N ALA A 133 9.61 -15.30 8.35
CA ALA A 133 10.66 -16.16 8.92
C ALA A 133 10.11 -17.42 9.60
N GLY A 134 8.80 -17.50 9.82
CA GLY A 134 8.13 -18.63 10.46
C GLY A 134 6.65 -18.71 10.10
N ARG A 135 5.95 -19.67 10.71
CA ARG A 135 4.50 -19.83 10.53
C ARG A 135 3.77 -18.67 11.22
N VAL A 136 2.78 -18.10 10.54
CA VAL A 136 1.89 -17.07 11.08
C VAL A 136 0.53 -17.72 11.32
N PRO A 137 0.21 -18.14 12.57
CA PRO A 137 -1.07 -18.74 12.87
C PRO A 137 -2.18 -17.70 12.73
N ALA A 138 -3.26 -18.06 12.05
CA ALA A 138 -4.45 -17.24 11.88
C ALA A 138 -5.72 -18.09 12.03
N LEU A 139 -6.74 -17.51 12.65
CA LEU A 139 -8.10 -18.03 12.66
C LEU A 139 -8.89 -17.31 11.56
N ILE A 140 -9.51 -18.08 10.67
CA ILE A 140 -10.34 -17.57 9.59
C ILE A 140 -11.72 -18.19 9.77
N GLN A 141 -12.73 -17.35 10.02
CA GLN A 141 -14.10 -17.78 10.24
C GLN A 141 -15.00 -17.11 9.21
N ARG A 142 -15.90 -17.87 8.56
CA ARG A 142 -16.89 -17.29 7.65
C ARG A 142 -17.87 -16.42 8.45
N GLN A 143 -18.14 -15.21 7.96
CA GLN A 143 -19.18 -14.35 8.52
C GLN A 143 -20.57 -14.93 8.21
N ASN A 144 -21.46 -14.94 9.20
CA ASN A 144 -22.84 -15.39 8.97
C ASN A 144 -23.58 -14.31 8.18
N THR A 145 -24.12 -14.68 7.02
CA THR A 145 -24.80 -13.76 6.09
C THR A 145 -26.16 -13.24 6.61
N ASP A 146 -26.60 -13.64 7.80
CA ASP A 146 -27.93 -13.29 8.35
C ASP A 146 -28.03 -11.81 8.80
N GLU A 147 -26.91 -11.07 8.82
CA GLU A 147 -26.86 -9.66 9.24
C GLU A 147 -26.79 -8.66 8.07
N VAL A 148 -26.69 -9.13 6.82
CA VAL A 148 -26.48 -8.26 5.64
C VAL A 148 -27.78 -7.63 5.11
N ASP A 149 -28.95 -8.07 5.57
CA ASP A 149 -30.27 -7.56 5.16
C ASP A 149 -30.80 -6.37 6.02
N ARG A 150 -29.94 -5.63 6.73
CA ARG A 150 -30.36 -4.50 7.61
C ARG A 150 -29.74 -3.14 7.28
N ILE A 151 -29.32 -2.90 6.04
CA ILE A 151 -28.95 -1.55 5.58
C ILE A 151 -29.92 -1.10 4.50
#